data_AF-A0A496VC98-F1
#
_entry.id   AF-A0A496VC98-F1
#
_cell.length_a   1.000
_cell.length_b   1.000
_cell.length_c   1.000
_cell.angle_alpha   90.00
_cell.angle_beta   90.00
_cell.angle_gamma   90.00
#
_symmetry.space_group_name_H-M   'P 1'
#
loop_
_entity.id
_entity.type
_entity.pdbx_description
1 polymer ?
#
loop_
_entity_poly.entity_id
_entity_poly.type
_entity_poly.pdbx_seq_one_letter_code
_entity_poly.pdbx_strand_id
1 'polypeptide(L)'
;MIFLIISLIILGDNMTHLKLQYLVDFLLLMGWIPANEGNHFREYQPPRHLGLPADYFLELPKDDSKNGFHRYAQRIVEILSKIYHCNQEDLQFVLEKGHHIFSMGMDKKHRVN
;
A
#
# COMPACT_ATOMS: atom_id res chain seq x y z
N MET A 1 13.19 -25.14 23.12
CA MET A 1 13.96 -24.45 22.07
C MET A 1 13.26 -24.62 20.72
N ILE A 2 11.99 -24.17 20.62
CA ILE A 2 11.12 -24.34 19.44
C ILE A 2 10.63 -22.97 18.92
N PHE A 3 10.63 -21.93 19.77
CA PHE A 3 10.23 -20.58 19.40
C PHE A 3 11.14 -19.92 18.35
N LEU A 4 12.40 -20.32 18.24
CA LEU A 4 13.33 -19.77 17.22
C LEU A 4 13.05 -20.30 15.81
N ILE A 5 12.43 -21.47 15.67
CA ILE A 5 12.19 -22.09 14.35
C ILE A 5 10.92 -21.51 13.71
N ILE A 6 9.90 -21.16 14.52
CA ILE A 6 8.67 -20.54 14.02
C ILE A 6 8.95 -19.13 13.47
N SER A 7 9.83 -18.37 14.12
CA SER A 7 10.26 -17.04 13.62
C SER A 7 11.06 -17.12 12.31
N LEU A 8 11.75 -18.24 12.05
CA LEU A 8 12.57 -18.42 10.84
C LEU A 8 11.75 -18.93 9.64
N ILE A 9 10.68 -19.68 9.87
CA ILE A 9 9.80 -20.19 8.80
C ILE A 9 8.93 -19.08 8.19
N ILE A 10 8.59 -18.05 8.97
CA ILE A 10 7.81 -16.89 8.46
C ILE A 10 8.68 -15.94 7.61
N LEU A 11 10.02 -16.01 7.74
CA LEU A 11 10.96 -15.20 6.94
C LEU A 11 11.25 -15.77 5.54
N GLY A 12 10.76 -16.97 5.23
CA GLY A 12 11.17 -17.73 4.04
C GLY A 12 10.12 -17.87 2.93
N ASP A 13 8.97 -17.20 3.04
CA ASP A 13 7.94 -17.28 2.00
C ASP A 13 7.97 -15.99 1.17
N ASN A 14 8.56 -16.12 -0.02
CA ASN A 14 8.61 -15.15 -1.10
C ASN A 14 7.45 -14.12 -1.08
N MET A 15 7.73 -12.91 -0.59
CA MET A 15 6.86 -11.73 -0.70
C MET A 15 6.81 -11.23 -2.15
N THR A 16 6.32 -12.05 -3.08
CA THR A 16 6.49 -11.83 -4.53
C THR A 16 5.24 -11.31 -5.24
N HIS A 17 4.08 -11.25 -4.59
CA HIS A 17 2.83 -10.85 -5.23
C HIS A 17 2.11 -9.70 -4.53
N LEU A 18 2.79 -8.55 -4.46
CA LEU A 18 2.12 -7.28 -4.26
C LEU A 18 1.12 -7.05 -5.40
N LYS A 19 -0.16 -6.81 -5.08
CA LYS A 19 -1.23 -6.50 -6.05
C LYS A 19 -1.55 -5.00 -5.99
N LEU A 20 -2.06 -4.45 -7.10
CA LEU A 20 -2.47 -3.04 -7.13
C LEU A 20 -3.50 -2.71 -6.06
N GLN A 21 -4.49 -3.59 -5.87
CA GLN A 21 -5.56 -3.37 -4.90
C GLN A 21 -5.04 -3.16 -3.48
N TYR A 22 -3.94 -3.83 -3.10
CA TYR A 22 -3.38 -3.72 -1.75
C TYR A 22 -2.82 -2.30 -1.48
N LEU A 23 -2.18 -1.71 -2.50
CA LEU A 23 -1.71 -0.33 -2.44
C LEU A 23 -2.89 0.65 -2.38
N VAL A 24 -3.89 0.45 -3.22
CA VAL A 24 -5.08 1.30 -3.26
C VAL A 24 -5.78 1.32 -1.90
N ASP A 25 -6.05 0.15 -1.32
CA ASP A 25 -6.76 0.07 -0.04
C ASP A 25 -5.97 0.69 1.10
N PHE A 26 -4.66 0.48 1.11
CA PHE A 26 -3.78 1.09 2.10
C PHE A 26 -3.79 2.62 2.00
N LEU A 27 -3.64 3.17 0.79
CA LEU A 27 -3.70 4.63 0.59
C LEU A 27 -5.03 5.20 1.11
N LEU A 28 -6.14 4.57 0.72
CA LEU A 28 -7.47 5.00 1.18
C LEU A 28 -7.61 4.90 2.71
N LEU A 29 -7.08 3.84 3.32
CA LEU A 29 -7.14 3.63 4.78
C LEU A 29 -6.37 4.71 5.52
N MET A 30 -5.18 5.04 5.01
CA MET A 30 -4.36 6.11 5.56
C MET A 30 -4.92 7.51 5.26
N GLY A 31 -6.03 7.61 4.52
CA GLY A 31 -6.74 8.86 4.27
C GLY A 31 -6.24 9.62 3.04
N TRP A 32 -5.52 8.97 2.13
CA TRP A 32 -5.22 9.52 0.82
C TRP A 32 -6.50 9.60 -0.01
N ILE A 33 -6.62 10.63 -0.83
CA ILE A 33 -7.83 10.92 -1.59
C ILE A 33 -7.48 10.88 -3.08
N PRO A 34 -8.25 10.16 -3.92
CA PRO A 34 -8.06 10.21 -5.37
C PRO A 34 -8.38 11.62 -5.87
N ALA A 35 -7.44 12.22 -6.61
CA ALA A 35 -7.53 13.62 -7.04
C ALA A 35 -7.72 13.77 -8.55
N ASN A 36 -7.03 12.95 -9.34
CA ASN A 36 -7.08 12.99 -10.79
C ASN A 36 -6.93 11.59 -11.38
N GLU A 37 -7.40 11.42 -12.60
CA GLU A 37 -7.40 10.13 -13.28
C GLU A 37 -7.04 10.30 -14.76
N GLY A 38 -5.83 9.86 -15.13
CA GLY A 38 -5.36 9.82 -16.52
C GLY A 38 -5.72 8.50 -17.21
N ASN A 39 -5.19 8.24 -18.41
CA ASN A 39 -5.48 6.99 -19.13
C ASN A 39 -4.89 5.74 -18.46
N HIS A 40 -3.70 5.86 -17.88
CA HIS A 40 -2.94 4.73 -17.33
C HIS A 40 -2.73 4.78 -15.83
N PHE A 41 -2.88 5.96 -15.22
CA PHE A 41 -2.59 6.22 -13.82
C PHE A 41 -3.76 6.91 -13.12
N ARG A 42 -3.83 6.73 -11.81
CA ARG A 42 -4.67 7.50 -10.89
C ARG A 42 -3.77 8.18 -9.87
N GLU A 43 -4.02 9.46 -9.65
CA GLU A 43 -3.29 10.29 -8.71
C GLU A 43 -3.99 10.31 -7.36
N TYR A 44 -3.22 10.21 -6.29
CA TYR A 44 -3.67 10.26 -4.91
C TYR A 44 -2.98 11.42 -4.17
N GLN A 45 -3.77 12.26 -3.53
CA GLN A 45 -3.27 13.33 -2.67
C GLN A 45 -3.12 12.84 -1.22
N PRO A 46 -2.03 13.24 -0.54
CA PRO A 46 -1.82 12.85 0.84
C PRO A 46 -2.78 13.58 1.79
N PRO A 47 -3.12 12.96 2.93
CA PRO A 47 -3.84 13.66 3.99
C PRO A 47 -2.99 14.79 4.60
N ARG A 48 -3.66 15.89 4.98
CA ARG A 48 -3.00 17.12 5.48
C ARG A 48 -2.06 16.90 6.68
N HIS A 49 -2.33 15.91 7.52
CA HIS A 49 -1.55 15.64 8.73
C HIS A 49 -0.15 15.08 8.43
N LEU A 50 0.13 14.62 7.20
CA LEU A 50 1.47 14.16 6.82
C LEU A 50 2.45 15.31 6.57
N GLY A 51 1.99 16.55 6.48
CA GLY A 51 2.87 17.71 6.29
C GLY A 51 3.64 17.71 4.96
N LEU A 52 3.16 16.94 3.96
CA LEU A 52 3.74 16.90 2.61
C LEU A 52 3.39 18.19 1.83
N PRO A 53 4.21 18.58 0.82
CA PRO A 53 3.92 19.73 -0.04
C PRO A 53 2.52 19.68 -0.66
N ALA A 54 1.92 20.84 -0.89
CA ALA A 54 0.53 20.95 -1.38
C ALA A 54 0.35 20.39 -2.82
N ASP A 55 1.41 20.37 -3.59
CA ASP A 55 1.51 19.83 -4.94
C ASP A 55 1.99 18.37 -4.95
N TYR A 56 2.21 17.76 -3.79
CA TYR A 56 2.62 16.36 -3.72
C TYR A 56 1.45 15.44 -4.08
N PHE A 57 1.70 14.50 -4.98
CA PHE A 57 0.79 13.42 -5.31
C PHE A 57 1.57 12.12 -5.51
N LEU A 58 0.86 11.00 -5.35
CA LEU A 58 1.38 9.69 -5.66
C LEU A 58 0.55 9.08 -6.79
N GLU A 59 1.23 8.62 -7.83
CA GLU A 59 0.60 7.95 -8.95
C GLU A 59 0.57 6.45 -8.71
N LEU A 60 -0.59 5.84 -8.92
CA LEU A 60 -0.71 4.39 -9.03
C LEU A 60 -1.18 4.01 -10.44
N PRO A 61 -0.58 2.97 -11.06
CA PRO A 61 -1.08 2.44 -12.32
C PRO A 61 -2.47 1.85 -12.12
N LYS A 62 -3.30 1.84 -13.16
CA LYS A 62 -4.63 1.23 -13.12
C LYS A 62 -4.65 -0.26 -13.44
N ASP A 63 -3.53 -0.79 -13.93
CA ASP A 63 -3.40 -2.15 -14.44
C ASP A 63 -2.08 -2.76 -13.95
N ASP A 64 -2.17 -3.82 -13.14
CA ASP A 64 -1.02 -4.58 -12.62
C ASP A 64 -0.59 -5.76 -13.51
N SER A 65 -1.27 -6.01 -14.63
CA SER A 65 -0.89 -7.05 -15.60
C SER A 65 0.37 -6.72 -16.40
N LYS A 66 0.89 -5.49 -16.31
CA LYS A 66 2.06 -5.05 -17.06
C LYS A 66 3.35 -5.59 -16.46
N ASN A 67 4.27 -6.05 -17.30
CA ASN A 67 5.57 -6.63 -16.91
C ASN A 67 6.45 -5.73 -16.01
N GLY A 68 6.19 -4.41 -15.95
CA GLY A 68 6.90 -3.46 -15.09
C GLY A 68 6.25 -3.20 -13.73
N PHE A 69 5.05 -3.73 -13.48
CA PHE A 69 4.25 -3.39 -12.30
C PHE A 69 4.96 -3.71 -11.00
N HIS A 70 5.54 -4.91 -10.87
CA HIS A 70 6.18 -5.33 -9.62
C HIS A 70 7.29 -4.36 -9.17
N ARG A 71 8.17 -3.96 -10.10
CA ARG A 71 9.23 -2.97 -9.82
C ARG A 71 8.66 -1.61 -9.48
N TYR A 72 7.60 -1.18 -10.16
CA TYR A 72 6.93 0.08 -9.87
C TYR A 72 6.33 0.07 -8.45
N ALA A 73 5.60 -1.00 -8.13
CA ALA A 73 4.96 -1.19 -6.85
C ALA A 73 5.98 -1.21 -5.69
N GLN A 74 7.13 -1.87 -5.87
CA GLN A 74 8.23 -1.82 -4.89
C GLN A 74 8.74 -0.40 -4.61
N ARG A 75 8.87 0.45 -5.64
CA ARG A 75 9.25 1.86 -5.46
C ARG A 75 8.20 2.64 -4.69
N ILE A 76 6.92 2.36 -4.92
CA ILE A 76 5.84 2.96 -4.13
C ILE A 76 5.95 2.55 -2.66
N VAL A 77 6.19 1.27 -2.37
CA VAL A 77 6.40 0.81 -0.98
C VAL A 77 7.60 1.51 -0.34
N GLU A 78 8.70 1.68 -1.06
CA GLU A 78 9.88 2.42 -0.57
C GLU A 78 9.57 3.91 -0.27
N ILE A 79 8.77 4.56 -1.11
CA ILE A 79 8.33 5.95 -0.87
C ILE A 79 7.45 6.02 0.37
N LEU A 80 6.47 5.11 0.48
CA LEU A 80 5.55 5.08 1.62
C LEU A 80 6.27 4.75 2.92
N SER A 81 7.25 3.84 2.90
CA SER A 81 8.04 3.51 4.10
C SER A 81 8.82 4.71 4.63
N LYS A 82 9.34 5.56 3.73
CA LYS A 82 9.97 6.84 4.09
C LYS A 82 8.97 7.84 4.66
N ILE A 83 7.79 7.98 4.06
CA ILE A 83 6.73 8.89 4.53
C ILE A 83 6.24 8.52 5.93
N TYR A 84 6.05 7.22 6.19
CA TYR A 84 5.56 6.72 7.48
C TYR A 84 6.66 6.32 8.46
N HIS A 85 7.93 6.57 8.12
CA HIS A 85 9.09 6.24 8.94
C HIS A 85 9.11 4.78 9.45
N CYS A 86 8.74 3.83 8.59
CA CYS A 86 8.70 2.40 8.89
C CYS A 86 9.64 1.58 8.00
N ASN A 87 9.87 0.32 8.37
CA ASN A 87 10.63 -0.62 7.55
C ASN A 87 9.83 -0.99 6.29
N GLN A 88 10.51 -1.06 5.16
CA GLN A 88 9.91 -1.47 3.88
C GLN A 88 9.38 -2.91 3.91
N GLU A 89 10.10 -3.83 4.54
CA GLU A 89 9.67 -5.24 4.65
C GLU A 89 8.39 -5.35 5.48
N ASP A 90 8.34 -4.66 6.62
CA ASP A 90 7.16 -4.63 7.49
C ASP A 90 5.95 -4.01 6.77
N LEU A 91 6.16 -2.91 6.03
CA LEU A 91 5.10 -2.28 5.26
C LEU A 91 4.57 -3.22 4.16
N GLN A 92 5.46 -3.92 3.45
CA GLN A 92 5.04 -4.87 2.44
C GLN A 92 4.27 -6.05 3.06
N PHE A 93 4.70 -6.55 4.23
CA PHE A 93 3.94 -7.54 4.98
C PHE A 93 2.53 -7.04 5.35
N VAL A 94 2.43 -5.79 5.82
CA VAL A 94 1.14 -5.13 6.14
C VAL A 94 0.26 -4.99 4.89
N LEU A 95 0.82 -4.65 3.73
CA LEU A 95 0.06 -4.56 2.48
C LEU A 95 -0.50 -5.92 2.03
N GLU A 96 0.32 -6.97 2.09
CA GLU A 96 -0.05 -8.30 1.62
C GLU A 96 -1.03 -9.01 2.57
N LYS A 97 -0.83 -8.88 3.89
CA LYS A 97 -1.65 -9.57 4.90
C LYS A 97 -2.81 -8.73 5.43
N GLY A 98 -2.63 -7.41 5.49
CA GLY A 98 -3.59 -6.46 6.03
C GLY A 98 -4.74 -6.11 5.09
N HIS A 99 -4.65 -6.43 3.79
CA HIS A 99 -5.71 -6.14 2.81
C HIS A 99 -7.11 -6.59 3.26
N HIS A 100 -7.24 -7.78 3.85
CA HIS A 100 -8.53 -8.26 4.38
C HIS A 100 -9.08 -7.40 5.53
N ILE A 101 -8.20 -6.81 6.33
CA ILE A 101 -8.57 -5.89 7.41
C ILE A 101 -8.96 -4.52 6.82
N PHE A 102 -8.24 -4.07 5.80
CA PHE A 102 -8.47 -2.78 5.15
C PHE A 102 -9.84 -2.75 4.45
N SER A 103 -10.18 -3.80 3.71
CA SER A 103 -11.48 -3.93 3.04
C SER A 103 -12.65 -3.95 4.03
N MET A 104 -12.52 -4.66 5.15
CA MET A 104 -13.53 -4.64 6.22
C MET A 104 -13.70 -3.26 6.87
N GLY A 105 -12.62 -2.49 7.02
CA GLY A 105 -12.67 -1.12 7.54
C GLY A 105 -13.39 -0.15 6.59
N MET A 106 -13.22 -0.33 5.28
CA MET A 106 -13.86 0.46 4.24
C MET A 106 -15.37 0.18 4.11
N ASP A 107 -15.77 -1.09 4.18
CA ASP A 107 -17.18 -1.49 4.11
C ASP A 107 -18.02 -0.90 5.24
N LYS A 108 -17.45 -0.78 6.44
CA LYS A 108 -18.13 -0.15 7.58
C LYS A 108 -18.32 1.35 7.40
N LYS A 109 -17.35 2.04 6.79
CA LYS A 109 -17.41 3.49 6.55
C LYS A 109 -18.51 3.87 5.57
N HIS A 110 -18.88 2.97 4.65
CA HIS A 110 -19.96 3.19 3.68
C HIS A 110 -21.37 2.96 4.24
N ARG A 111 -21.52 2.30 5.41
CA ARG A 111 -22.82 2.02 6.04
C ARG A 111 -23.28 3.06 7.06
N VAL A 112 -22.54 4.15 7.24
CA VAL A 112 -22.86 5.21 8.22
C VAL A 112 -23.22 6.54 7.54
N ASN A 113 -23.77 6.50 6.33
CA ASN A 113 -24.44 7.63 5.69
C ASN A 113 -25.91 7.28 5.43
#